data_AF-A0A954SMX7-F1
#
_entry.id   AF-A0A954SMX7-F1
#
_cell.length_a   1.000
_cell.length_b   1.000
_cell.length_c   1.000
_cell.angle_alpha   90.00
_cell.angle_beta   90.00
_cell.angle_gamma   90.00
#
_symmetry.space_group_name_H-M   'P 1'
#
loop_
_entity.id
_entity.type
_entity.pdbx_description
1 polymer ?
#
loop_
_entity_poly.entity_id
_entity_poly.type
_entity_poly.pdbx_seq_one_letter_code
_entity_poly.pdbx_strand_id
1 'polypeptide(L)'
;VFHYGTTGDQAVVGDWNGDGVSNIGVFHKGLWHLDLDGDGQFTPGKDREVNFGQDGDIPIVGDFNGDGVDEVGILSNGRIVLDQNRNFRIDDGEVSLPLPDPHGRPVVGDWNGDGIDEVAMAYDNMRFVEVDARN
;
A
#
# COMPACT_ATOMS: atom_id res chain seq x y z
N VAL A 1 22.66 -8.18 -4.09
CA VAL A 1 22.38 -7.14 -3.08
C VAL A 1 21.51 -6.13 -3.79
N PHE A 2 20.31 -5.88 -3.27
CA PHE A 2 19.42 -4.88 -3.84
C PHE A 2 19.84 -3.49 -3.36
N HIS A 3 19.73 -2.49 -4.24
CA HIS A 3 20.08 -1.10 -3.95
C HIS A 3 18.88 -0.22 -4.32
N TYR A 4 17.80 -0.38 -3.55
CA TYR A 4 16.52 0.27 -3.75
C TYR A 4 16.20 1.13 -2.52
N GLY A 5 15.96 2.43 -2.73
CA GLY A 5 15.72 3.40 -1.66
C GLY A 5 16.94 3.86 -0.85
N THR A 6 16.68 4.70 0.15
CA THR A 6 17.67 5.37 1.02
C THR A 6 17.25 5.36 2.50
N THR A 7 18.10 5.92 3.38
CA THR A 7 17.80 5.99 4.82
C THR A 7 16.65 6.95 5.10
N GLY A 8 15.55 6.42 5.66
CA GLY A 8 14.33 7.17 5.98
C GLY A 8 13.13 6.75 5.14
N ASP A 9 13.36 5.97 4.08
CA ASP A 9 12.31 5.39 3.25
C ASP A 9 11.61 4.25 4.01
N GLN A 10 10.31 4.10 3.81
CA GLN A 10 9.53 2.96 4.28
C GLN A 10 9.49 1.91 3.18
N ALA A 11 10.10 0.75 3.40
CA ALA A 11 10.08 -0.35 2.43
C ALA A 11 8.69 -0.99 2.35
N VAL A 12 8.26 -1.30 1.14
CA VAL A 12 7.02 -2.02 0.82
C VAL A 12 7.32 -3.18 -0.14
N VAL A 13 6.39 -4.11 -0.26
CA VAL A 13 6.47 -5.27 -1.15
C VAL A 13 5.08 -5.50 -1.72
N GLY A 14 5.00 -5.79 -3.02
CA GLY A 14 3.77 -6.13 -3.70
C GLY A 14 4.00 -6.58 -5.15
N ASP A 15 3.06 -7.30 -5.74
CA ASP A 15 3.01 -7.61 -7.16
C ASP A 15 2.47 -6.39 -7.93
N TRP A 16 3.39 -5.55 -8.40
CA TRP A 16 3.05 -4.29 -9.07
C TRP A 16 2.61 -4.46 -10.53
N ASN A 17 2.76 -5.66 -11.11
CA ASN A 17 2.61 -5.89 -12.55
C ASN A 17 1.61 -7.01 -12.93
N GLY A 18 1.19 -7.85 -11.96
CA GLY A 18 0.23 -8.94 -12.12
C GLY A 18 0.82 -10.26 -12.64
N ASP A 19 2.13 -10.51 -12.44
CA ASP A 19 2.80 -11.74 -12.88
C ASP A 19 2.81 -12.88 -11.82
N GLY A 20 2.32 -12.59 -10.61
CA GLY A 20 2.29 -13.49 -9.46
C GLY A 20 3.54 -13.43 -8.58
N VAL A 21 4.45 -12.47 -8.79
CA VAL A 21 5.70 -12.31 -8.03
C VAL A 21 5.78 -10.92 -7.41
N SER A 22 5.74 -10.85 -6.08
CA SER A 22 5.94 -9.58 -5.38
C SER A 22 7.37 -9.05 -5.53
N ASN A 23 7.50 -7.79 -5.92
CA ASN A 23 8.76 -7.05 -6.02
C ASN A 23 8.89 -6.01 -4.90
N ILE A 24 10.03 -5.33 -4.83
CA ILE A 24 10.27 -4.29 -3.82
C ILE A 24 9.64 -2.95 -4.24
N GLY A 25 9.26 -2.15 -3.25
CA GLY A 25 9.01 -0.73 -3.45
C GLY A 25 9.50 0.06 -2.24
N VAL A 26 9.53 1.38 -2.36
CA VAL A 26 9.77 2.30 -1.24
C VAL A 26 8.83 3.49 -1.27
N PHE A 27 8.43 3.92 -0.08
CA PHE A 27 7.68 5.14 0.16
C PHE A 27 8.54 6.16 0.91
N HIS A 28 8.68 7.35 0.33
CA HIS A 28 9.36 8.49 0.94
C HIS A 28 8.45 9.73 0.90
N LYS A 29 7.77 10.02 2.01
CA LYS A 29 7.04 11.28 2.23
C LYS A 29 5.96 11.61 1.19
N GLY A 30 5.27 10.60 0.67
CA GLY A 30 4.29 10.73 -0.40
C GLY A 30 4.79 10.24 -1.76
N LEU A 31 6.11 10.17 -1.97
CA LEU A 31 6.71 9.64 -3.19
C LEU A 31 6.85 8.12 -3.09
N TRP A 32 6.34 7.40 -4.08
CA TRP A 32 6.51 5.95 -4.22
C TRP A 32 7.45 5.64 -5.38
N HIS A 33 8.36 4.69 -5.16
CA HIS A 33 9.11 4.02 -6.22
C HIS A 33 8.77 2.52 -6.18
N LEU A 34 8.31 1.93 -7.29
CA LEU A 34 7.94 0.52 -7.39
C LEU A 34 8.78 -0.18 -8.48
N ASP A 35 9.43 -1.29 -8.12
CA ASP A 35 10.30 -2.12 -8.98
C ASP A 35 9.43 -3.01 -9.88
N LEU A 36 9.10 -2.54 -11.08
CA LEU A 36 8.13 -3.19 -11.98
C LEU A 36 8.74 -4.35 -12.76
N ASP A 37 10.07 -4.40 -12.92
CA ASP A 37 10.76 -5.46 -13.65
C ASP A 37 11.57 -6.44 -12.77
N GLY A 38 11.58 -6.18 -11.45
CA GLY A 38 12.13 -7.09 -10.45
C GLY A 38 13.67 -7.14 -10.42
N ASP A 39 14.36 -6.23 -11.10
CA ASP A 39 15.83 -6.19 -11.11
C ASP A 39 16.43 -5.59 -9.81
N GLY A 40 15.58 -4.93 -9.00
CA GLY A 40 15.93 -4.39 -7.69
C GLY A 40 16.81 -3.13 -7.75
N GLN A 41 16.75 -2.40 -8.86
CA GLN A 41 17.33 -1.07 -9.06
C GLN A 41 16.35 -0.15 -9.77
N PHE A 42 16.09 1.03 -9.20
CA PHE A 42 15.19 1.99 -9.82
C PHE A 42 15.70 2.50 -11.18
N THR A 43 14.97 2.17 -12.25
CA THR A 43 15.22 2.53 -13.64
C THR A 43 14.07 3.39 -14.19
N PRO A 44 14.27 4.72 -14.36
CA PRO A 44 13.25 5.62 -14.89
C PRO A 44 12.68 5.15 -16.24
N GLY A 45 11.35 5.02 -16.31
CA GLY A 45 10.64 4.60 -17.52
C GLY A 45 10.50 3.08 -17.70
N LYS A 46 11.13 2.27 -16.84
CA LYS A 46 10.67 0.90 -16.55
C LYS A 46 9.78 0.92 -15.29
N ASP A 47 10.32 1.52 -14.23
CA ASP A 47 9.72 1.54 -12.90
C ASP A 47 8.72 2.67 -12.71
N ARG A 48 7.88 2.51 -11.69
CA ARG A 48 6.87 3.50 -11.31
C ARG A 48 7.48 4.49 -10.34
N GLU A 49 7.35 5.78 -10.65
CA GLU A 49 7.56 6.88 -9.70
C GLU A 49 6.30 7.74 -9.70
N VAL A 50 5.65 7.86 -8.53
CA VAL A 50 4.33 8.48 -8.37
C VAL A 50 4.19 9.14 -7.01
N ASN A 51 3.34 10.17 -6.90
CA ASN A 51 3.06 10.83 -5.62
C ASN A 51 1.65 10.47 -5.16
N PHE A 52 1.54 9.79 -4.02
CA PHE A 52 0.29 9.43 -3.37
C PHE A 52 0.48 9.47 -1.85
N GLY A 53 -0.17 10.44 -1.19
CA GLY A 53 0.08 10.80 0.22
C GLY A 53 1.14 11.87 0.42
N GLN A 54 1.63 12.00 1.66
CA GLN A 54 2.51 13.07 2.12
C GLN A 54 3.48 12.62 3.24
N ASP A 55 4.30 13.55 3.73
CA ASP A 55 5.20 13.32 4.88
C ASP A 55 4.43 12.96 6.15
N GLY A 56 4.86 11.89 6.82
CA GLY A 56 4.23 11.34 8.03
C GLY A 56 3.12 10.30 7.80
N ASP A 57 2.68 10.07 6.56
CA ASP A 57 1.76 8.97 6.26
C ASP A 57 2.46 7.59 6.35
N ILE A 58 1.69 6.54 6.59
CA ILE A 58 2.19 5.15 6.60
C ILE A 58 1.68 4.46 5.32
N PRO A 59 2.56 3.83 4.51
CA PRO A 59 2.13 3.12 3.32
C PRO A 59 1.37 1.83 3.68
N ILE A 60 0.41 1.49 2.83
CA ILE A 60 -0.43 0.29 2.86
C ILE A 60 -0.36 -0.33 1.45
N VAL A 61 -0.33 -1.66 1.33
CA VAL A 61 -0.22 -2.37 0.05
C VAL A 61 -1.00 -3.69 0.13
N GLY A 62 -1.71 -4.04 -0.94
CA GLY A 62 -2.46 -5.30 -1.12
C GLY A 62 -3.40 -5.23 -2.33
N ASP A 63 -3.97 -6.36 -2.74
CA ASP A 63 -4.95 -6.44 -3.84
C ASP A 63 -6.34 -6.03 -3.32
N PHE A 64 -6.65 -4.73 -3.42
CA PHE A 64 -7.87 -4.16 -2.82
C PHE A 64 -9.08 -4.21 -3.76
N ASN A 65 -8.91 -4.60 -5.02
CA ASN A 65 -10.00 -4.72 -6.00
C ASN A 65 -10.24 -6.16 -6.51
N GLY A 66 -9.32 -7.10 -6.22
CA GLY A 66 -9.40 -8.52 -6.58
C GLY A 66 -8.97 -8.83 -8.02
N ASP A 67 -8.10 -8.01 -8.63
CA ASP A 67 -7.61 -8.20 -10.00
C ASP A 67 -6.25 -8.89 -10.13
N GLY A 68 -5.63 -9.22 -8.99
CA GLY A 68 -4.35 -9.93 -8.92
C GLY A 68 -3.13 -9.02 -9.00
N VAL A 69 -3.28 -7.71 -8.77
CA VAL A 69 -2.19 -6.73 -8.71
C VAL A 69 -2.30 -5.94 -7.43
N ASP A 70 -1.19 -5.76 -6.72
CA ASP A 70 -1.18 -5.02 -5.47
C ASP A 70 -1.31 -3.51 -5.71
N GLU A 71 -2.30 -2.91 -5.05
CA GLU A 71 -2.54 -1.48 -5.01
C GLU A 71 -1.72 -0.76 -3.94
N VAL A 72 -1.55 0.55 -4.12
CA VAL A 72 -0.99 1.42 -3.07
C VAL A 72 -2.10 2.06 -2.23
N GLY A 73 -1.81 2.25 -0.95
CA GLY A 73 -2.67 2.92 -0.01
C GLY A 73 -1.87 3.69 1.03
N ILE A 74 -2.53 4.58 1.76
CA ILE A 74 -1.93 5.33 2.87
C ILE A 74 -2.82 5.33 4.09
N LEU A 75 -2.20 5.30 5.27
CA LEU A 75 -2.79 5.79 6.49
C LEU A 75 -2.41 7.26 6.67
N SER A 76 -3.36 8.16 6.43
CA SER A 76 -3.17 9.61 6.58
C SER A 76 -4.19 10.19 7.55
N ASN A 77 -3.72 10.90 8.59
CA ASN A 77 -4.55 11.69 9.50
C ASN A 77 -5.77 10.93 10.11
N GLY A 78 -5.61 9.63 10.39
CA GLY A 78 -6.68 8.79 10.95
C GLY A 78 -7.68 8.25 9.92
N ARG A 79 -7.33 8.27 8.62
CA ARG A 79 -8.09 7.65 7.53
C ARG A 79 -7.17 6.74 6.72
N ILE A 80 -7.69 5.58 6.35
CA ILE A 80 -7.12 4.75 5.28
C ILE A 80 -7.60 5.32 3.95
N VAL A 81 -6.74 5.39 2.95
CA VAL A 81 -7.07 5.77 1.56
C VAL A 81 -6.41 4.77 0.62
N LEU A 82 -7.18 4.09 -0.23
CA LEU A 82 -6.72 3.00 -1.12
C LEU A 82 -6.91 3.38 -2.60
N ASP A 83 -5.84 3.31 -3.40
CA ASP A 83 -5.83 3.62 -4.85
C ASP A 83 -6.34 2.44 -5.70
N GLN A 84 -7.54 1.95 -5.40
CA GLN A 84 -8.19 0.81 -6.10
C GLN A 84 -8.25 0.94 -7.62
N ASN A 85 -8.15 2.16 -8.16
CA ASN A 85 -8.21 2.44 -9.58
C ASN A 85 -6.81 2.63 -10.22
N ARG A 86 -5.73 2.61 -9.43
CA ARG A 86 -4.31 2.74 -9.81
C ARG A 86 -4.02 4.00 -10.66
N ASN A 87 -4.71 5.10 -10.38
CA ASN A 87 -4.47 6.39 -11.06
C ASN A 87 -3.44 7.27 -10.32
N PHE A 88 -3.09 6.91 -9.08
CA PHE A 88 -2.17 7.60 -8.18
C PHE A 88 -2.58 9.05 -7.87
N ARG A 89 -3.85 9.25 -7.55
CA ARG A 89 -4.43 10.53 -7.09
C ARG A 89 -5.34 10.29 -5.91
N ILE A 90 -5.74 11.38 -5.26
CA ILE A 90 -6.76 11.38 -4.23
C ILE A 90 -7.90 12.24 -4.79
N ASP A 91 -8.86 11.58 -5.43
CA ASP A 91 -10.07 12.12 -6.02
C ASP A 91 -11.33 11.37 -5.51
N ASP A 92 -12.25 10.97 -6.39
CA ASP A 92 -13.51 10.27 -6.04
C ASP A 92 -13.40 8.75 -6.26
N GLY A 93 -12.27 8.26 -6.79
CA GLY A 93 -12.04 6.86 -7.15
C GLY A 93 -11.39 6.00 -6.07
N GLU A 94 -11.05 6.56 -4.91
CA GLU A 94 -10.35 5.88 -3.81
C GLU A 94 -11.31 5.54 -2.67
N VAL A 95 -11.15 4.35 -2.09
CA VAL A 95 -11.86 4.00 -0.85
C VAL A 95 -11.20 4.72 0.32
N SER A 96 -11.99 5.54 1.04
CA SER A 96 -11.50 6.31 2.19
C SER A 96 -12.25 5.97 3.49
N LEU A 97 -11.60 5.19 4.35
CA LEU A 97 -12.20 4.57 5.53
C LEU A 97 -11.75 5.28 6.82
N PRO A 98 -12.66 5.58 7.77
CA PRO A 98 -12.27 6.14 9.06
C PRO A 98 -11.61 5.08 9.94
N LEU A 99 -10.53 5.44 10.66
CA LEU A 99 -9.96 4.53 11.64
C LEU A 99 -10.91 4.29 12.84
N PRO A 100 -11.03 3.04 13.33
CA PRO A 100 -11.69 2.74 14.61
C PRO A 100 -10.99 3.35 15.83
N ASP A 101 -9.65 3.45 15.80
CA ASP A 101 -8.79 4.01 16.84
C ASP A 101 -7.43 4.37 16.19
N PRO A 102 -6.91 5.61 16.41
CA PRO A 102 -5.72 6.14 15.73
C PRO A 102 -4.38 5.53 16.15
N HIS A 103 -4.33 4.65 17.15
CA HIS A 103 -3.08 4.08 17.67
C HIS A 103 -2.70 2.71 17.11
N GLY A 104 -3.53 2.14 16.23
CA GLY A 104 -3.24 0.87 15.58
C GLY A 104 -2.20 0.99 14.47
N ARG A 105 -1.55 -0.12 14.14
CA ARG A 105 -0.76 -0.27 12.90
C ARG A 105 -1.61 -0.99 11.85
N PRO A 106 -1.61 -0.55 10.58
CA PRO A 106 -2.28 -1.30 9.52
C PRO A 106 -1.56 -2.63 9.27
N VAL A 107 -2.33 -3.67 9.00
CA VAL A 107 -1.91 -5.00 8.56
C VAL A 107 -2.86 -5.39 7.44
N VAL A 108 -2.34 -5.99 6.37
CA VAL A 108 -3.12 -6.30 5.16
C VAL A 108 -3.09 -7.81 4.90
N GLY A 109 -4.17 -8.33 4.31
CA GLY A 109 -4.29 -9.69 3.79
C GLY A 109 -5.75 -10.07 3.54
N ASP A 110 -5.98 -11.08 2.71
CA ASP A 110 -7.28 -11.75 2.56
C ASP A 110 -7.59 -12.57 3.83
N TRP A 111 -8.38 -11.99 4.74
CA TRP A 111 -8.74 -12.66 6.01
C TRP A 111 -9.96 -13.56 5.87
N ASN A 112 -10.75 -13.39 4.81
CA ASN A 112 -12.05 -14.03 4.64
C ASN A 112 -12.02 -15.20 3.61
N GLY A 113 -11.09 -15.17 2.67
CA GLY A 113 -10.85 -16.18 1.64
C GLY A 113 -11.56 -15.95 0.30
N ASP A 114 -12.05 -14.73 0.00
CA ASP A 114 -12.65 -14.40 -1.31
C ASP A 114 -11.71 -13.68 -2.30
N GLY A 115 -10.41 -13.56 -1.98
CA GLY A 115 -9.35 -13.14 -2.90
C GLY A 115 -9.17 -11.62 -3.04
N ILE A 116 -9.69 -10.85 -2.10
CA ILE A 116 -9.48 -9.39 -1.99
C ILE A 116 -8.89 -9.13 -0.60
N ASP A 117 -7.77 -8.42 -0.53
CA ASP A 117 -7.14 -8.07 0.74
C ASP A 117 -7.98 -7.06 1.54
N GLU A 118 -8.05 -7.23 2.86
CA GLU A 118 -8.61 -6.22 3.77
C GLU A 118 -7.57 -5.64 4.74
N VAL A 119 -7.83 -4.43 5.23
CA VAL A 119 -6.95 -3.73 6.16
C VAL A 119 -7.45 -3.94 7.59
N ALA A 120 -6.65 -4.60 8.43
CA ALA A 120 -6.88 -4.73 9.86
C ALA A 120 -5.95 -3.82 10.66
N MET A 121 -6.45 -3.23 11.75
CA MET A 121 -5.66 -2.43 12.67
C MET A 121 -5.19 -3.27 13.85
N ALA A 122 -3.88 -3.45 14.00
CA ALA A 122 -3.24 -4.18 15.10
C ALA A 122 -2.84 -3.24 16.24
N TYR A 123 -3.20 -3.59 17.47
CA TYR A 123 -2.94 -2.80 18.69
C TYR A 123 -2.05 -3.56 19.69
N ASP A 124 -1.34 -2.83 20.57
CA ASP A 124 -0.36 -3.37 21.54
C ASP A 124 -0.93 -4.45 22.49
N ASN A 125 -2.26 -4.53 22.65
CA ASN A 125 -2.96 -5.54 23.45
C ASN A 125 -3.40 -6.78 22.63
N MET A 126 -2.86 -6.99 21.43
CA MET A 126 -3.24 -8.05 20.47
C MET A 126 -4.71 -7.99 20.01
N ARG A 127 -5.37 -6.83 20.18
CA ARG A 127 -6.65 -6.57 19.50
C ARG A 127 -6.37 -6.35 18.02
N PHE A 128 -7.27 -6.88 17.19
CA PHE A 128 -7.39 -6.52 15.79
C PHE A 128 -8.78 -5.92 15.57
N VAL A 129 -8.87 -4.94 14.68
CA VAL A 129 -10.16 -4.44 14.16
C VAL A 129 -10.04 -4.38 12.64
N GLU A 130 -10.81 -5.22 11.98
CA GLU A 130 -10.96 -5.26 10.53
C GLU A 130 -11.64 -3.98 10.03
N VAL A 131 -11.19 -3.50 8.88
CA VAL A 131 -11.78 -2.40 8.13
C VAL A 131 -11.97 -2.91 6.70
N ASP A 132 -13.23 -3.12 6.32
CA ASP A 132 -13.58 -3.65 4.99
C ASP A 132 -13.06 -2.70 3.90
N ALA A 133 -12.18 -3.20 3.04
CA ALA A 133 -11.59 -2.42 1.95
C ALA A 133 -12.61 -2.02 0.86
N ARG A 134 -13.87 -2.48 0.97
CA ARG A 134 -14.90 -2.32 -0.07
C ARG A 134 -15.87 -1.16 0.22
N ASN A 135 -16.14 -0.78 1.48
CA ASN A 135 -17.10 0.29 1.86
C ASN A 135 -16.86 0.94 3.24
#